data_AF-H2YX36-F1
#
_entry.id   AF-H2YX36-F1
#
_cell.length_a   1.000
_cell.length_b   1.000
_cell.length_c   1.000
_cell.angle_alpha   90.00
_cell.angle_beta   90.00
_cell.angle_gamma   90.00
#
_symmetry.space_group_name_H-M   'P 1'
#
loop_
_entity.id
_entity.type
_entity.pdbx_description
1 polymer ?
#
loop_
_entity_poly.entity_id
_entity_poly.type
_entity_poly.pdbx_seq_one_letter_code
_entity_poly.pdbx_strand_id
1 'polypeptide(L)'
;MAKYLVRRRELLDYQARIQNEGEPTNSEAVECWRKYYEVLMLSGLLQIWETLQLRAEGPCFPRVLRRTKGPRMDGGTITHIVSEKLTPSMLRSFPDDAVLQQHKTPATAIQQCYEGDLILIYPGVYEGEGFHELTESITIRGEGDRDEIVIEAIYYNDLFVNISCGDVTIENITLDQKYNTEGILRVESGHARVVNCLLRCDGTGVTVREGARITMTGCSITGAK
;
A
#
# COMPACT_ATOMS: atom_id res chain seq x y z
N MET A 1 14.14 14.58 13.02
CA MET A 1 14.10 16.03 13.32
C MET A 1 13.57 16.37 14.72
N ALA A 2 12.39 15.90 15.14
CA ALA A 2 11.76 16.28 16.43
C ALA A 2 12.64 16.04 17.67
N LYS A 3 13.30 14.88 17.78
CA LYS A 3 14.19 14.54 18.91
C LYS A 3 15.39 15.49 19.06
N TYR A 4 15.99 15.93 17.95
CA TYR A 4 17.10 16.88 17.96
C TYR A 4 16.69 18.24 18.52
N LEU A 5 15.54 18.77 18.08
CA LEU A 5 15.03 20.07 18.53
C LEU A 5 14.73 20.06 20.03
N VAL A 6 14.16 18.96 20.55
CA VAL A 6 13.89 18.79 21.99
C VAL A 6 15.20 18.76 22.78
N ARG A 7 16.16 17.92 22.40
CA ARG A 7 17.46 17.81 23.10
C ARG A 7 18.29 19.08 23.03
N ARG A 8 18.26 19.80 21.91
CA ARG A 8 18.94 21.10 21.76
C ARG A 8 18.34 22.14 22.70
N ARG A 9 17.02 22.17 22.85
CA ARG A 9 16.33 23.06 23.79
C ARG A 9 16.73 22.74 25.23
N GLU A 10 16.68 21.47 25.63
CA GLU A 10 17.08 21.03 26.96
C GLU A 10 18.54 21.40 27.30
N LEU A 11 19.46 21.34 26.34
CA LEU A 11 20.84 21.77 26.52
C LEU A 11 20.94 23.29 26.76
N LEU A 12 20.25 24.10 25.95
CA LEU A 12 20.26 25.56 26.07
C LEU A 12 19.66 26.00 27.41
N ASP A 13 18.54 25.39 27.82
CA ASP A 13 17.90 25.67 29.10
C ASP A 13 18.83 25.30 30.28
N TYR A 14 19.55 24.18 30.15
CA TYR A 14 20.52 23.73 31.16
C TYR A 14 21.74 24.66 31.26
N GLN A 15 22.26 25.13 30.11
CA GLN A 15 23.36 26.09 30.05
C GLN A 15 22.97 27.45 30.63
N ALA A 16 21.75 27.93 30.33
CA ALA A 16 21.22 29.17 30.88
C ALA A 16 21.03 29.08 32.40
N ARG A 17 20.57 27.93 32.92
CA ARG A 17 20.43 27.72 34.36
C ARG A 17 21.78 27.81 35.08
N ILE A 18 22.78 27.09 34.59
CA ILE A 18 24.12 27.08 35.19
C ILE A 18 24.77 28.46 35.12
N GLN A 19 24.62 29.19 34.00
CA GLN A 19 25.15 30.55 33.87
C GLN A 19 24.54 31.54 34.87
N ASN A 20 23.28 31.33 35.28
CA ASN A 20 22.62 32.17 36.27
C ASN A 20 23.00 31.82 37.72
N GLU A 21 23.48 30.60 37.97
CA GLU A 21 23.78 30.08 39.32
C GLU A 21 25.25 30.30 39.75
N GLY A 22 26.14 30.73 38.85
CA GLY A 22 27.54 31.09 39.16
C GLY A 22 28.57 30.25 38.41
N GLU A 23 29.74 29.99 39.02
CA GLU A 23 30.74 29.08 38.45
C GLU A 23 30.23 27.63 38.49
N PRO A 24 30.25 26.90 37.35
CA PRO A 24 29.75 25.54 37.29
C PRO A 24 30.58 24.59 38.16
N THR A 25 29.88 23.74 38.90
CA THR A 25 30.49 22.63 39.63
C THR A 25 31.02 21.59 38.64
N ASN A 26 32.07 20.83 39.00
CA ASN A 26 32.61 19.74 38.17
C ASN A 26 31.54 18.74 37.70
N SER A 27 30.55 18.42 38.54
CA SER A 27 29.43 17.54 38.18
C SER A 27 28.52 18.14 37.10
N GLU A 28 28.23 19.43 37.18
CA GLU A 28 27.38 20.17 36.26
C GLU A 28 28.07 20.36 34.91
N ALA A 29 29.38 20.60 34.93
CA ALA A 29 30.20 20.60 33.72
C ALA A 29 30.12 19.25 32.99
N VAL A 30 30.32 18.12 33.70
CA VAL A 30 30.24 16.77 33.10
C VAL A 30 28.87 16.48 32.51
N GLU A 31 27.79 16.87 33.19
CA GLU A 31 26.44 16.68 32.67
C GLU A 31 26.13 17.59 31.45
N CYS A 32 26.63 18.83 31.45
CA CYS A 32 26.58 19.72 30.30
C CYS A 32 27.29 19.10 29.09
N TRP A 33 28.49 18.55 29.30
CA TRP A 33 29.24 17.83 28.27
C TRP A 33 28.46 16.65 27.72
N ARG A 34 27.83 15.84 28.58
CA ARG A 34 27.00 14.71 28.15
C ARG A 34 25.85 15.15 27.24
N LYS A 35 25.11 16.19 27.64
CA LYS A 35 24.02 16.76 26.85
C LYS A 35 24.51 17.36 25.53
N TYR A 36 25.66 18.02 25.55
CA TYR A 36 26.31 18.57 24.37
C TYR A 36 26.69 17.46 23.37
N TYR A 37 27.32 16.38 23.84
CA TYR A 37 27.67 15.24 22.99
C TYR A 37 26.43 14.57 22.37
N GLU A 38 25.32 14.44 23.11
CA GLU A 38 24.07 13.89 22.55
C GLU A 38 23.54 14.76 21.39
N VAL A 39 23.54 16.09 21.56
CA VAL A 39 23.14 17.04 20.51
C VAL A 39 24.11 17.00 19.32
N LEU A 40 25.41 16.92 19.58
CA LEU A 40 26.45 16.82 18.55
C LEU A 40 26.25 15.55 17.70
N MET A 41 26.07 14.39 18.34
CA MET A 41 25.81 13.11 17.67
C MET A 41 24.54 13.16 16.83
N LEU A 42 23.45 13.72 17.36
CA LEU A 42 22.20 13.89 16.62
C LEU A 42 22.37 14.83 15.42
N SER A 43 23.13 15.91 15.55
CA SER A 43 23.44 16.81 14.44
C SER A 43 24.27 16.13 13.34
N GLY A 44 25.27 15.33 13.73
CA GLY A 44 26.07 14.56 12.78
C GLY A 44 25.23 13.52 12.02
N LEU A 45 24.31 12.83 12.71
CA LEU A 45 23.38 11.90 12.06
C LEU A 45 22.45 12.61 11.07
N LEU A 46 21.92 13.78 11.44
CA LEU A 46 21.10 14.59 10.53
C LEU A 46 21.90 15.08 9.32
N GLN A 47 23.15 15.50 9.53
CA GLN A 47 24.03 15.92 8.45
C GLN A 47 24.37 14.76 7.51
N ILE A 48 24.61 13.55 8.04
CA ILE A 48 24.78 12.34 7.23
C ILE A 48 23.51 12.07 6.41
N TRP A 49 22.33 12.17 7.03
CA TRP A 49 21.05 12.04 6.35
C TRP A 49 20.89 13.05 5.20
N GLU A 50 21.21 14.32 5.41
CA GLU A 50 21.14 15.35 4.38
C GLU A 50 22.19 15.13 3.28
N THR A 51 23.43 14.84 3.66
CA THR A 51 24.56 14.68 2.73
C THR A 51 24.38 13.48 1.82
N LEU A 52 23.93 12.37 2.39
CA LEU A 52 23.65 11.14 1.64
C LEU A 52 22.27 11.17 0.96
N GLN A 53 21.53 12.28 1.10
CA GLN A 53 20.15 12.40 0.64
C GLN A 53 19.31 11.17 1.01
N LEU A 54 19.46 10.70 2.26
CA LEU A 54 18.67 9.61 2.82
C LEU A 54 17.25 10.12 3.07
N ARG A 55 16.55 10.38 1.97
CA ARG A 55 15.11 10.52 1.93
C ARG A 55 14.57 9.11 2.08
N ALA A 56 13.60 8.92 2.96
CA ALA A 56 12.75 7.74 2.88
C ALA A 56 11.91 7.89 1.61
N GLU A 57 12.49 7.63 0.44
CA GLU A 57 11.76 7.37 -0.80
C GLU A 57 11.27 5.92 -0.73
N GLY A 58 10.38 5.68 0.21
CA GLY A 58 9.88 4.35 0.50
C GLY A 58 8.92 4.40 1.68
N PRO A 59 7.93 3.49 1.70
CA PRO A 59 6.94 3.43 2.77
C PRO A 59 7.63 3.35 4.13
N CYS A 60 7.11 4.07 5.12
CA CYS A 60 7.64 4.14 6.49
C CYS A 60 7.61 2.80 7.24
N PHE A 61 7.00 1.77 6.63
CA PHE A 61 6.87 0.42 7.17
C PHE A 61 7.68 -0.56 6.30
N PRO A 62 8.32 -1.58 6.91
CA PRO A 62 8.98 -2.61 6.13
C PRO A 62 7.96 -3.21 5.16
N ARG A 63 8.26 -3.17 3.85
CA ARG A 63 7.47 -3.87 2.85
C ARG A 63 7.48 -5.34 3.24
N VAL A 64 6.37 -5.85 3.76
CA VAL A 64 6.16 -7.30 3.85
C VAL A 64 5.93 -7.76 2.43
N LEU A 65 7.02 -7.98 1.69
CA LEU A 65 6.96 -8.44 0.32
C LEU A 65 6.24 -9.77 0.33
N ARG A 66 5.04 -9.77 -0.23
CA ARG A 66 4.27 -11.00 -0.33
C ARG A 66 5.04 -11.95 -1.25
N ARG A 67 5.39 -13.14 -0.75
CA ARG A 67 6.15 -14.10 -1.57
C ARG A 67 5.23 -14.67 -2.65
N THR A 68 5.69 -14.64 -3.89
CA THR A 68 5.02 -15.29 -5.02
C THR A 68 4.82 -16.77 -4.75
N LYS A 69 3.59 -17.26 -4.81
CA LYS A 69 3.27 -18.69 -4.63
C LYS A 69 3.51 -19.48 -5.90
N GLY A 70 3.30 -18.86 -7.05
CA GLY A 70 3.40 -19.52 -8.36
C GLY A 70 2.19 -20.41 -8.66
N PRO A 71 2.32 -21.37 -9.59
CA PRO A 71 1.23 -22.25 -9.99
C PRO A 71 0.91 -23.29 -8.90
N ARG A 72 -0.35 -23.74 -8.85
CA ARG A 72 -0.77 -24.83 -7.95
C ARG A 72 -0.10 -26.14 -8.36
N MET A 73 0.21 -26.99 -7.38
CA MET A 73 0.80 -28.33 -7.61
C MET A 73 -0.08 -29.21 -8.51
N ASP A 74 -1.40 -29.05 -8.42
CA ASP A 74 -2.38 -29.84 -9.19
C ASP A 74 -2.63 -29.27 -10.60
N GLY A 75 -2.04 -28.11 -10.94
CA GLY A 75 -2.22 -27.44 -12.23
C GLY A 75 -3.62 -26.88 -12.50
N GLY A 76 -4.59 -27.14 -11.63
CA GLY A 76 -5.95 -26.60 -11.73
C GLY A 76 -6.05 -25.14 -11.31
N THR A 77 -7.00 -24.42 -11.89
CA THR A 77 -7.35 -23.03 -11.52
C THR A 77 -8.60 -23.01 -10.65
N ILE A 78 -8.60 -22.20 -9.60
CA ILE A 78 -9.76 -22.01 -8.72
C ILE A 78 -10.40 -20.66 -9.00
N THR A 79 -11.74 -20.63 -9.00
CA THR A 79 -12.50 -19.39 -9.04
C THR A 79 -12.91 -18.98 -7.63
N HIS A 80 -12.38 -17.87 -7.16
CA HIS A 80 -12.69 -17.28 -5.87
C HIS A 80 -13.88 -16.33 -6.00
N ILE A 81 -14.97 -16.60 -5.28
CA ILE A 81 -16.17 -15.76 -5.26
C ILE A 81 -16.14 -14.88 -4.02
N VAL A 82 -16.14 -13.56 -4.21
CA VAL A 82 -16.21 -12.57 -3.13
C VAL A 82 -17.63 -12.01 -3.06
N SER A 83 -18.33 -12.29 -1.96
CA SER A 83 -19.68 -11.80 -1.71
C SER A 83 -20.01 -11.88 -0.22
N GLU A 84 -20.71 -10.90 0.32
CA GLU A 84 -21.23 -10.97 1.71
C GLU A 84 -22.29 -12.07 1.85
N LYS A 85 -23.22 -12.14 0.88
CA LYS A 85 -24.29 -13.13 0.83
C LYS A 85 -24.21 -13.88 -0.49
N LEU A 86 -24.06 -15.20 -0.42
CA LEU A 86 -24.08 -16.06 -1.60
C LEU A 86 -25.50 -16.59 -1.80
N THR A 87 -26.05 -16.39 -3.01
CA THR A 87 -27.35 -16.93 -3.40
C THR A 87 -27.17 -18.04 -4.44
N PRO A 88 -28.05 -19.07 -4.46
CA PRO A 88 -27.93 -20.16 -5.43
C PRO A 88 -28.04 -19.70 -6.89
N SER A 89 -28.71 -18.58 -7.14
CA SER A 89 -28.81 -17.96 -8.47
C SER A 89 -27.44 -17.54 -9.02
N MET A 90 -26.54 -17.09 -8.16
CA MET A 90 -25.18 -16.66 -8.54
C MET A 90 -24.31 -17.84 -8.98
N LEU A 91 -24.62 -19.06 -8.54
CA LEU A 91 -23.84 -20.26 -8.89
C LEU A 91 -24.26 -20.87 -10.23
N ARG A 92 -25.41 -20.47 -10.80
CA ARG A 92 -25.94 -21.06 -12.05
C ARG A 92 -25.18 -20.64 -13.31
N SER A 93 -24.40 -19.57 -13.24
CA SER A 93 -23.63 -19.03 -14.38
C SER A 93 -22.31 -19.76 -14.61
N PHE A 94 -21.89 -20.62 -13.67
CA PHE A 94 -20.60 -21.32 -13.74
C PHE A 94 -20.73 -22.65 -14.49
N PRO A 95 -19.65 -23.09 -15.17
CA PRO A 95 -19.62 -24.41 -15.77
C PRO A 95 -19.54 -25.50 -14.69
N ASP A 96 -20.05 -26.69 -14.99
CA ASP A 96 -20.23 -27.79 -14.02
C ASP A 96 -18.90 -28.34 -13.46
N ASP A 97 -17.77 -28.06 -14.13
CA ASP A 97 -16.42 -28.50 -13.76
C ASP A 97 -15.61 -27.44 -12.99
N ALA A 98 -16.15 -26.24 -12.76
CA ALA A 98 -15.44 -25.18 -12.06
C ALA A 98 -15.30 -25.46 -10.55
N VAL A 99 -14.08 -25.35 -10.04
CA VAL A 99 -13.80 -25.38 -8.59
C VAL A 99 -14.01 -23.97 -8.03
N LEU A 100 -15.03 -23.83 -7.18
CA LEU A 100 -15.43 -22.54 -6.60
C LEU A 100 -15.03 -22.46 -5.12
N GLN A 101 -14.56 -21.29 -4.69
CA GLN A 101 -14.29 -21.02 -3.28
C GLN A 101 -14.85 -19.66 -2.86
N GLN A 102 -15.72 -19.64 -1.86
CA GLN A 102 -16.35 -18.41 -1.36
C GLN A 102 -15.47 -17.70 -0.32
N HIS A 103 -15.46 -16.37 -0.41
CA HIS A 103 -14.79 -15.43 0.48
C HIS A 103 -15.73 -14.28 0.86
N LYS A 104 -15.55 -13.76 2.08
CA LYS A 104 -16.29 -12.57 2.55
C LYS A 104 -15.63 -11.27 2.10
N THR A 105 -14.30 -11.24 2.07
CA THR A 105 -13.52 -10.05 1.73
C THR A 105 -12.56 -10.37 0.59
N PRO A 106 -12.20 -9.36 -0.23
CA PRO A 106 -11.22 -9.56 -1.30
C PRO A 106 -9.84 -9.90 -0.74
N ALA A 107 -9.50 -9.43 0.46
CA ALA A 107 -8.26 -9.76 1.15
C ALA A 107 -8.04 -11.28 1.29
N THR A 108 -9.06 -12.02 1.75
CA THR A 108 -8.94 -13.47 1.95
C THR A 108 -8.85 -14.22 0.64
N ALA A 109 -9.55 -13.74 -0.40
CA ALA A 109 -9.45 -14.30 -1.75
C ALA A 109 -8.03 -14.13 -2.32
N ILE A 110 -7.48 -12.90 -2.24
CA ILE A 110 -6.13 -12.62 -2.70
C ILE A 110 -5.10 -13.41 -1.87
N GLN A 111 -5.30 -13.59 -0.57
CA GLN A 111 -4.40 -14.42 0.26
C GLN A 111 -4.41 -15.90 -0.09
N GLN A 112 -5.45 -16.41 -0.77
CA GLN A 112 -5.57 -17.82 -1.12
C GLN A 112 -5.42 -18.11 -2.62
N CYS A 113 -5.33 -17.06 -3.45
CA CYS A 113 -5.08 -17.19 -4.87
C CYS A 113 -3.65 -17.66 -5.17
N TYR A 114 -3.52 -18.33 -6.31
CA TYR A 114 -2.30 -18.75 -6.97
C TYR A 114 -2.30 -18.21 -8.40
N GLU A 115 -1.21 -18.41 -9.12
CA GLU A 115 -1.08 -17.99 -10.50
C GLU A 115 -2.16 -18.63 -11.40
N GLY A 116 -2.85 -17.80 -12.20
CA GLY A 116 -3.92 -18.22 -13.11
C GLY A 116 -5.32 -18.26 -12.49
N ASP A 117 -5.47 -18.03 -11.19
CA ASP A 117 -6.78 -18.02 -10.53
C ASP A 117 -7.63 -16.80 -10.95
N LEU A 118 -8.96 -16.98 -10.86
CA LEU A 118 -9.96 -15.96 -11.15
C LEU A 118 -10.63 -15.52 -9.84
N ILE A 119 -10.69 -14.21 -9.58
CA ILE A 119 -11.43 -13.62 -8.46
C ILE A 119 -12.64 -12.90 -9.03
N LEU A 120 -13.84 -13.38 -8.71
CA LEU A 120 -15.12 -12.77 -9.07
C LEU A 120 -15.70 -12.03 -7.87
N ILE A 121 -15.93 -10.74 -8.04
CA ILE A 121 -16.47 -9.86 -7.01
C ILE A 121 -17.90 -9.51 -7.39
N TYR A 122 -18.84 -9.81 -6.50
CA TYR A 122 -20.24 -9.45 -6.69
C TYR A 122 -20.57 -8.07 -6.12
N PRO A 123 -21.70 -7.46 -6.52
CA PRO A 123 -22.10 -6.12 -6.09
C PRO A 123 -22.08 -5.97 -4.56
N GLY A 124 -21.45 -4.89 -4.10
CA GLY A 124 -21.17 -4.64 -2.69
C GLY A 124 -20.07 -3.61 -2.48
N VAL A 125 -19.99 -3.10 -1.26
CA VAL A 125 -18.91 -2.21 -0.83
C VAL A 125 -17.91 -3.03 -0.02
N TYR A 126 -16.66 -3.04 -0.46
CA TYR A 126 -15.58 -3.81 0.15
C TYR A 126 -14.44 -2.91 0.57
N GLU A 127 -13.80 -3.27 1.67
CA GLU A 127 -12.52 -2.68 2.05
C GLU A 127 -11.43 -3.26 1.16
N GLY A 128 -10.59 -2.40 0.59
CA GLY A 128 -9.48 -2.80 -0.28
C GLY A 128 -8.26 -3.33 0.46
N GLU A 129 -8.47 -3.98 1.62
CA GLU A 129 -7.43 -4.73 2.29
C GLU A 129 -6.92 -5.85 1.35
N GLY A 130 -5.60 -6.02 1.26
CA GLY A 130 -4.98 -7.04 0.41
C GLY A 130 -4.62 -6.62 -1.02
N PHE A 131 -5.10 -5.48 -1.53
CA PHE A 131 -4.69 -4.96 -2.85
C PHE A 131 -3.34 -4.23 -2.84
N HIS A 132 -2.81 -3.94 -1.65
CA HIS A 132 -1.54 -3.22 -1.45
C HIS A 132 -0.36 -3.83 -2.20
N GLU A 133 -0.36 -5.13 -2.46
CA GLU A 133 0.65 -5.80 -3.28
C GLU A 133 0.10 -7.07 -3.94
N LEU A 134 -0.06 -7.01 -5.26
CA LEU A 134 -0.44 -8.14 -6.11
C LEU A 134 0.82 -8.77 -6.70
N THR A 135 1.08 -10.02 -6.30
CA THR A 135 2.30 -10.77 -6.65
C THR A 135 2.04 -11.96 -7.56
N GLU A 136 0.78 -12.37 -7.72
CA GLU A 136 0.40 -13.48 -8.60
C GLU A 136 -0.22 -12.93 -9.88
N SER A 137 -0.01 -13.61 -11.01
CA SER A 137 -0.70 -13.29 -12.26
C SER A 137 -2.14 -13.79 -12.18
N ILE A 138 -3.09 -12.90 -11.84
CA ILE A 138 -4.50 -13.23 -11.57
C ILE A 138 -5.46 -12.34 -12.36
N THR A 139 -6.69 -12.81 -12.51
CA THR A 139 -7.78 -12.02 -13.07
C THR A 139 -8.77 -11.66 -11.96
N ILE A 140 -9.05 -10.37 -11.79
CA ILE A 140 -10.04 -9.84 -10.85
C ILE A 140 -11.15 -9.22 -11.67
N ARG A 141 -12.36 -9.75 -11.57
CA ARG A 141 -13.52 -9.31 -12.35
C ARG A 141 -14.71 -9.03 -11.45
N GLY A 142 -15.35 -7.89 -11.67
CA GLY A 142 -16.66 -7.57 -11.11
C GLY A 142 -17.80 -8.19 -11.92
N GLU A 143 -18.73 -8.87 -11.27
CA GLU A 143 -19.94 -9.42 -11.89
C GLU A 143 -21.12 -8.49 -11.61
N GLY A 144 -21.71 -7.90 -12.66
CA GLY A 144 -22.79 -6.90 -12.54
C GLY A 144 -22.36 -5.50 -12.98
N ASP A 145 -22.96 -4.46 -12.41
CA ASP A 145 -22.62 -3.07 -12.74
C ASP A 145 -21.39 -2.60 -11.95
N ARG A 146 -20.40 -2.04 -12.66
CA ARG A 146 -19.15 -1.56 -12.04
C ARG A 146 -19.37 -0.54 -10.92
N ASP A 147 -20.44 0.25 -10.98
CA ASP A 147 -20.77 1.29 -10.00
C ASP A 147 -21.28 0.71 -8.67
N GLU A 148 -21.81 -0.52 -8.69
CA GLU A 148 -22.27 -1.22 -7.49
C GLU A 148 -21.16 -2.01 -6.79
N ILE A 149 -20.02 -2.20 -7.46
CA ILE A 149 -18.85 -2.92 -6.94
C ILE A 149 -17.80 -1.90 -6.57
N VAL A 150 -17.82 -1.44 -5.32
CA VAL A 150 -16.93 -0.38 -4.83
C VAL A 150 -15.92 -0.96 -3.87
N ILE A 151 -14.64 -0.74 -4.17
CA ILE A 151 -13.53 -1.08 -3.29
C ILE A 151 -12.96 0.23 -2.73
N GLU A 152 -13.07 0.42 -1.42
CA GLU A 152 -12.58 1.62 -0.75
C GLU A 152 -11.15 1.44 -0.24
N ALA A 153 -10.31 2.44 -0.46
CA ALA A 153 -8.97 2.49 0.11
C ALA A 153 -9.00 2.69 1.62
N ILE A 154 -8.02 2.09 2.31
CA ILE A 154 -7.85 2.21 3.76
C ILE A 154 -6.97 3.43 4.05
N TYR A 155 -7.40 4.26 5.01
CA TYR A 155 -6.80 5.56 5.37
C TYR A 155 -5.30 5.56 5.75
N TYR A 156 -4.68 4.41 5.99
CA TYR A 156 -3.31 4.31 6.51
C TYR A 156 -2.32 3.66 5.55
N ASN A 157 -2.73 3.38 4.30
CA ASN A 157 -1.87 2.73 3.33
C ASN A 157 -1.34 3.72 2.30
N ASP A 158 -0.02 3.77 2.15
CA ASP A 158 0.67 4.58 1.13
C ASP A 158 0.43 4.05 -0.29
N LEU A 159 -0.11 2.83 -0.44
CA LEU A 159 -0.40 2.16 -1.70
C LEU A 159 -1.78 1.53 -1.64
N PHE A 160 -2.59 1.75 -2.66
CA PHE A 160 -3.92 1.16 -2.74
C PHE A 160 -3.88 -0.13 -3.54
N VAL A 161 -3.55 -0.04 -4.83
CA VAL A 161 -3.30 -1.19 -5.69
C VAL A 161 -1.86 -1.12 -6.21
N ASN A 162 -0.99 -2.05 -5.82
CA ASN A 162 0.36 -2.19 -6.39
C ASN A 162 0.47 -3.52 -7.13
N ILE A 163 0.95 -3.49 -8.37
CA ILE A 163 1.15 -4.68 -9.21
C ILE A 163 2.64 -4.90 -9.41
N SER A 164 3.11 -6.06 -8.96
CA SER A 164 4.54 -6.44 -8.95
C SER A 164 4.77 -7.81 -9.62
N CYS A 165 3.89 -8.22 -10.53
CA CYS A 165 3.88 -9.55 -11.14
C CYS A 165 3.64 -9.51 -12.66
N GLY A 166 3.72 -10.68 -13.31
CA GLY A 166 3.77 -10.81 -14.76
C GLY A 166 2.58 -10.20 -15.51
N ASP A 167 1.38 -10.75 -15.31
CA ASP A 167 0.16 -10.31 -15.99
C ASP A 167 -1.02 -10.28 -15.00
N VAL A 168 -1.58 -9.09 -14.73
CA VAL A 168 -2.79 -8.93 -13.91
C VAL A 168 -3.88 -8.28 -14.74
N THR A 169 -5.08 -8.82 -14.63
CA THR A 169 -6.26 -8.24 -15.28
C THR A 169 -7.27 -7.82 -14.22
N ILE A 170 -7.71 -6.56 -14.27
CA ILE A 170 -8.72 -5.99 -13.38
C ILE A 170 -9.87 -5.48 -14.26
N GLU A 171 -11.06 -6.01 -14.06
CA GLU A 171 -12.20 -5.75 -14.94
C GLU A 171 -13.46 -5.37 -14.16
N ASN A 172 -14.18 -4.37 -14.67
CA ASN A 172 -15.56 -4.05 -14.26
C ASN A 172 -15.75 -3.76 -12.75
N ILE A 173 -14.82 -3.01 -12.14
CA ILE A 173 -14.91 -2.61 -10.73
C ILE A 173 -14.71 -1.11 -10.55
N THR A 174 -15.22 -0.57 -9.45
CA THR A 174 -14.94 0.80 -9.00
C THR A 174 -13.92 0.77 -7.87
N LEU A 175 -12.82 1.50 -8.06
CA LEU A 175 -11.78 1.75 -7.08
C LEU A 175 -11.99 3.18 -6.54
N ASP A 176 -12.18 3.32 -5.22
CA ASP A 176 -12.39 4.61 -4.56
C ASP A 176 -11.28 4.89 -3.54
N GLN A 177 -10.38 5.78 -3.92
CA GLN A 177 -9.22 6.18 -3.12
C GLN A 177 -9.44 7.54 -2.49
N LYS A 178 -9.34 7.57 -1.16
CA LYS A 178 -9.33 8.78 -0.34
C LYS A 178 -7.97 8.91 0.33
N TYR A 179 -7.30 10.06 0.20
CA TYR A 179 -6.06 10.42 0.89
C TYR A 179 -4.78 9.60 0.59
N ASN A 180 -4.77 8.71 -0.40
CA ASN A 180 -3.53 7.99 -0.78
C ASN A 180 -2.52 8.88 -1.56
N THR A 181 -1.23 8.74 -1.25
CA THR A 181 -0.13 9.58 -1.76
C THR A 181 0.55 9.04 -3.03
N GLU A 182 0.68 7.72 -3.20
CA GLU A 182 1.32 7.12 -4.40
C GLU A 182 0.33 6.82 -5.55
N GLY A 183 -0.94 7.11 -5.32
CA GLY A 183 -2.03 7.04 -6.28
C GLY A 183 -2.90 5.78 -6.20
N ILE A 184 -3.88 5.70 -7.09
CA ILE A 184 -4.93 4.66 -7.05
C ILE A 184 -4.39 3.31 -7.51
N LEU A 185 -3.54 3.31 -8.54
CA LEU A 185 -2.98 2.12 -9.15
C LEU A 185 -1.53 2.38 -9.52
N ARG A 186 -0.64 1.58 -8.95
CA ARG A 186 0.79 1.57 -9.24
C ARG A 186 1.16 0.26 -9.92
N VAL A 187 1.85 0.35 -11.05
CA VAL A 187 2.45 -0.81 -11.71
C VAL A 187 3.96 -0.71 -11.50
N GLU A 188 4.48 -1.53 -10.60
CA GLU A 188 5.89 -1.58 -10.25
C GLU A 188 6.69 -2.45 -11.23
N SER A 189 6.13 -3.57 -11.67
CA SER A 189 6.71 -4.44 -12.69
C SER A 189 5.65 -5.24 -13.43
N GLY A 190 5.99 -5.74 -14.62
CA GLY A 190 5.13 -6.58 -15.45
C GLY A 190 4.02 -5.81 -16.17
N HIS A 191 2.87 -6.46 -16.38
CA HIS A 191 1.78 -5.96 -17.19
C HIS A 191 0.44 -5.94 -16.44
N ALA A 192 -0.16 -4.76 -16.36
CA ALA A 192 -1.50 -4.56 -15.83
C ALA A 192 -2.51 -4.25 -16.94
N ARG A 193 -3.63 -4.96 -16.97
CA ARG A 193 -4.74 -4.75 -17.89
C ARG A 193 -5.95 -4.31 -17.08
N VAL A 194 -6.42 -3.10 -17.32
CA VAL A 194 -7.56 -2.52 -16.60
C VAL A 194 -8.68 -2.26 -17.60
N VAL A 195 -9.82 -2.91 -17.41
CA VAL A 195 -10.90 -2.95 -18.41
C VAL A 195 -12.22 -2.53 -17.76
N ASN A 196 -12.89 -1.53 -18.33
CA ASN A 196 -14.19 -1.06 -17.86
C ASN A 196 -14.24 -0.68 -16.36
N CYS A 197 -13.14 -0.17 -15.79
CA CYS A 197 -13.09 0.22 -14.38
C CYS A 197 -13.33 1.72 -14.18
N LEU A 198 -13.89 2.08 -13.02
CA LEU A 198 -14.00 3.47 -12.56
C LEU A 198 -12.96 3.71 -11.46
N LEU A 199 -12.06 4.66 -11.69
CA LEU A 199 -10.97 5.01 -10.78
C LEU A 199 -11.24 6.39 -10.17
N ARG A 200 -11.69 6.44 -8.92
CA ARG A 200 -11.86 7.68 -8.15
C ARG A 200 -10.64 7.89 -7.28
N CYS A 201 -9.89 8.94 -7.55
CA CYS A 201 -8.64 9.24 -6.86
C CYS A 201 -8.67 10.65 -6.27
N ASP A 202 -7.88 10.87 -5.23
CA ASP A 202 -7.73 12.15 -4.54
C ASP A 202 -6.24 12.53 -4.54
N GLY A 203 -5.72 12.93 -5.71
CA GLY A 203 -4.31 13.22 -5.92
C GLY A 203 -3.73 12.50 -7.12
N THR A 204 -2.72 11.65 -6.90
CA THR A 204 -2.07 10.91 -7.99
C THR A 204 -3.04 9.85 -8.55
N GLY A 205 -3.22 9.82 -9.86
CA GLY A 205 -4.03 8.81 -10.53
C GLY A 205 -3.28 7.48 -10.64
N VAL A 206 -2.86 7.15 -11.85
CA VAL A 206 -2.14 5.89 -12.15
C VAL A 206 -0.64 6.18 -12.30
N THR A 207 0.20 5.36 -11.67
CA THR A 207 1.66 5.44 -11.77
C THR A 207 2.24 4.17 -12.38
N VAL A 208 3.19 4.32 -13.30
CA VAL A 208 3.87 3.20 -13.97
C VAL A 208 5.37 3.41 -13.84
N ARG A 209 6.06 2.43 -13.26
CA ARG A 209 7.52 2.45 -13.11
C ARG A 209 8.21 2.02 -14.41
N GLU A 210 9.50 2.33 -14.51
CA GLU A 210 10.30 2.02 -15.69
C GLU A 210 10.33 0.50 -15.94
N GLY A 211 10.05 0.09 -17.19
CA GLY A 211 9.99 -1.32 -17.58
C GLY A 211 8.64 -2.01 -17.37
N ALA A 212 7.70 -1.38 -16.67
CA ALA A 212 6.33 -1.87 -16.52
C ALA A 212 5.42 -1.41 -17.67
N ARG A 213 4.28 -2.10 -17.86
CA ARG A 213 3.30 -1.80 -18.90
C ARG A 213 1.89 -1.80 -18.35
N ILE A 214 1.08 -0.83 -18.77
CA ILE A 214 -0.35 -0.81 -18.48
C ILE A 214 -1.16 -0.69 -19.76
N THR A 215 -2.25 -1.45 -19.86
CA THR A 215 -3.28 -1.33 -20.89
C THR A 215 -4.59 -0.97 -20.23
N MET A 216 -5.16 0.19 -20.56
CA MET A 216 -6.46 0.62 -20.05
C MET A 216 -7.47 0.69 -21.19
N THR A 217 -8.63 0.05 -21.03
CA THR A 217 -9.72 0.08 -22.03
C THR A 217 -11.06 0.38 -21.37
N GLY A 218 -11.81 1.35 -21.89
CA GLY A 218 -13.14 1.72 -21.37
C GLY A 218 -13.16 2.21 -19.91
N CYS A 219 -12.00 2.60 -19.36
CA CYS A 219 -11.88 3.05 -17.97
C CYS A 219 -12.14 4.55 -17.85
N SER A 220 -12.65 4.98 -16.70
CA SER A 220 -12.85 6.40 -16.37
C SER A 220 -12.05 6.74 -15.12
N ILE A 221 -11.23 7.79 -15.18
CA ILE A 221 -10.41 8.26 -14.07
C ILE A 221 -10.90 9.65 -13.67
N THR A 222 -11.21 9.83 -12.38
CA THR A 222 -11.72 11.10 -11.85
C THR A 222 -10.93 11.50 -10.60
N GLY A 223 -10.67 12.80 -10.44
CA GLY A 223 -9.99 13.36 -9.27
C GLY A 223 -8.46 13.26 -9.27
N ALA A 224 -7.89 12.81 -10.40
CA ALA A 224 -6.45 12.86 -10.62
C ALA A 224 -5.99 14.32 -10.80
N LYS A 225 -4.90 14.71 -10.14
CA LYS A 225 -4.26 16.03 -10.26
C LYS A 225 -2.84 15.92 -10.78
#